data_AF-A0A965Z8G0-F1
#
_entry.id   AF-A0A965Z8G0-F1
#
_cell.length_a   1.000
_cell.length_b   1.000
_cell.length_c   1.000
_cell.angle_alpha   90.00
_cell.angle_beta   90.00
_cell.angle_gamma   90.00
#
_symmetry.space_group_name_H-M   'P 1'
#
loop_
_entity.id
_entity.type
_entity.pdbx_description
1 polymer ?
#
loop_
_entity_poly.entity_id
_entity_poly.type
_entity_poly.pdbx_seq_one_letter_code
_entity_poly.pdbx_strand_id
1 'polypeptide(L)' 'ITNGVAEGLNSKIMSIKRKACGYSNKDHFKTAIYYFCGGLDLYPRSV' A
#
# COMPACT_ATOMS: atom_id res chain seq x y z
N ILE A 1 19.93 12.59 -9.99
CA ILE A 1 18.54 12.30 -9.56
C ILE A 1 18.63 11.14 -8.58
N THR A 2 18.30 11.34 -7.29
CA THR A 2 18.40 10.30 -6.26
C THR A 2 17.10 9.49 -6.19
N ASN A 3 17.21 8.17 -6.11
CA ASN A 3 16.07 7.25 -6.08
C ASN A 3 15.53 7.01 -4.66
N GLY A 4 16.07 7.70 -3.64
CA GLY A 4 15.78 7.41 -2.24
C GLY A 4 14.30 7.50 -1.84
N VAL A 5 13.53 8.39 -2.47
CA VAL A 5 12.08 8.49 -2.24
C VAL A 5 11.35 7.27 -2.82
N ALA A 6 11.74 6.83 -4.01
CA ALA A 6 11.18 5.63 -4.64
C ALA A 6 11.57 4.36 -3.88
N GLU A 7 12.81 4.28 -3.40
CA GLU A 7 13.29 3.16 -2.57
C GLU A 7 12.52 3.08 -1.24
N GLY A 8 12.28 4.22 -0.58
CA GLY A 8 11.48 4.27 0.64
C GLY A 8 10.04 3.78 0.44
N LEU A 9 9.41 4.14 -0.69
CA LEU A 9 8.08 3.62 -1.05
C LEU A 9 8.12 2.11 -1.35
N ASN A 10 9.13 1.65 -2.07
CA ASN A 10 9.28 0.24 -2.40
C ASN A 10 9.46 -0.63 -1.14
N SER A 11 10.25 -0.16 -0.15
CA SER A 11 10.41 -0.83 1.14
C SER A 11 9.10 -0.91 1.94
N LYS A 12 8.27 0.14 1.92
CA LYS A 12 6.94 0.13 2.56
C LYS A 12 6.02 -0.89 1.91
N ILE A 13 5.96 -0.92 0.58
CA ILE A 13 5.13 -1.88 -0.18
C ILE A 13 5.56 -3.31 0.09
N MET A 14 6.87 -3.59 0.15
CA MET A 14 7.38 -4.92 0.51
C MET A 14 6.98 -5.33 1.92
N SER A 15 6.98 -4.41 2.89
CA SER A 15 6.52 -4.70 4.26
C SER A 15 5.04 -5.08 4.29
N ILE A 16 4.19 -4.36 3.54
CA ILE A 16 2.75 -4.66 3.41
C ILE A 16 2.57 -6.03 2.76
N LYS A 17 3.33 -6.34 1.70
CA LYS A 17 3.32 -7.64 1.03
C LYS A 17 3.71 -8.79 1.97
N ARG A 18 4.67 -8.55 2.87
CA ARG A 18 5.10 -9.55 3.86
C ARG A 18 4.03 -9.76 4.93
N LYS A 19 3.41 -8.69 5.44
CA LYS A 19 2.29 -8.76 6.40
C LYS A 19 1.04 -9.39 5.80
N ALA A 20 0.90 -9.31 4.48
CA ALA A 20 -0.19 -9.90 3.75
C ALA A 20 -0.17 -11.45 3.75
N CYS A 21 0.98 -12.10 4.00
CA CYS A 21 1.09 -13.57 4.08
C CYS A 21 0.39 -14.36 2.95
N GLY A 22 0.23 -13.76 1.76
CA GLY A 22 -0.51 -14.34 0.64
C GLY A 22 -1.98 -13.91 0.55
N TYR A 23 -2.26 -12.60 0.50
CA TYR A 23 -3.60 -12.12 0.12
C TYR A 23 -4.00 -12.75 -1.22
N SER A 24 -5.01 -13.62 -1.19
CA SER A 24 -5.60 -14.22 -2.40
C SER A 24 -6.32 -13.20 -3.28
N ASN A 25 -6.70 -12.05 -2.70
CA ASN A 25 -7.41 -10.98 -3.38
C ASN A 25 -6.50 -9.76 -3.62
N LYS A 26 -6.21 -9.49 -4.90
CA LYS A 26 -5.34 -8.40 -5.35
C LYS A 26 -5.94 -7.02 -5.07
N ASP A 27 -7.27 -6.89 -5.08
CA ASP A 27 -7.95 -5.61 -4.80
C ASP A 27 -7.74 -5.17 -3.35
N HIS A 28 -7.83 -6.10 -2.39
CA HIS A 28 -7.53 -5.79 -1.00
C HIS A 28 -6.07 -5.38 -0.78
N PHE A 29 -5.14 -6.01 -1.49
CA PHE A 29 -3.73 -5.62 -1.42
C PHE A 29 -3.52 -4.19 -1.94
N LYS A 30 -4.23 -3.82 -3.01
CA LYS A 30 -4.21 -2.47 -3.57
C LYS A 30 -4.77 -1.44 -2.58
N THR A 31 -5.92 -1.72 -1.96
CA THR A 31 -6.52 -0.87 -0.93
C THR A 31 -5.59 -0.69 0.27
N ALA A 32 -4.93 -1.77 0.73
CA ALA A 32 -3.96 -1.69 1.82
C ALA A 32 -2.77 -0.79 1.47
N ILE A 33 -2.22 -0.88 0.24
CA ILE A 33 -1.16 0.02 -0.21
C ILE A 33 -1.63 1.48 -0.20
N TYR A 34 -2.84 1.76 -0.72
CA TYR A 34 -3.39 3.11 -0.70
C TYR A 34 -3.61 3.64 0.72
N TYR A 35 -4.00 2.79 1.67
CA TYR A 35 -4.14 3.16 3.08
C TYR A 35 -2.79 3.50 3.73
N PHE A 36 -1.79 2.62 3.61
CA PHE A 36 -0.50 2.76 4.30
C PHE A 36 0.47 3.75 3.64
N CYS A 37 0.44 3.89 2.31
CA CYS A 37 1.32 4.80 1.57
C CYS A 37 0.62 6.09 1.12
N GLY A 38 -0.69 6.05 0.87
CA GLY A 38 -1.45 7.15 0.28
C GLY A 38 -2.33 7.92 1.26
N GLY A 39 -2.50 7.45 2.50
CA GLY A 39 -3.36 8.11 3.50
C GLY A 39 -4.84 8.16 3.10
N LEU A 40 -5.29 7.26 2.21
CA LEU A 40 -6.67 7.23 1.76
C LEU A 40 -7.55 6.53 2.80
N ASP A 41 -8.65 7.19 3.17
CA ASP A 41 -9.65 6.69 4.11
C ASP A 41 -10.30 5.38 3.59
N LEU A 42 -10.44 4.40 4.47
CA LEU A 42 -10.89 3.04 4.13
C LEU A 42 -12.37 3.00 3.71
N TYR A 43 -13.12 4.09 3.96
CA TYR A 43 -14.49 4.24 3.54
C TYR A 43 -14.56 5.29 2.43
N PRO A 44 -15.14 4.96 1.25
CA PRO A 44 -15.50 6.01 0.31
C PRO A 44 -16.42 6.96 1.07
N ARG A 45 -16.04 8.23 1.12
CA ARG A 45 -16.95 9.30 1.56
C ARG A 45 -18.13 9.20 0.59
N SER A 46 -19.22 8.56 1.04
CA SER A 46 -20.47 8.49 0.30
C SER A 46 -20.88 9.93 0.05
N VAL A 47 -20.68 10.38 -1.18
CA VAL A 47 -21.26 11.61 -1.70
C VAL A 47 -22.60 11.29 -2.32
#